data_AF-A0A4Z1PFG9-F1
#
_entry.id   AF-A0A4Z1PFG9-F1
#
_cell.length_a   1.000
_cell.length_b   1.000
_cell.length_c   1.000
_cell.angle_alpha   90.00
_cell.angle_beta   90.00
_cell.angle_gamma   90.00
#
_symmetry.space_group_name_H-M   'P 1'
#
loop_
_entity.id
_entity.type
_entity.pdbx_description
1 polymer ?
#
loop_
_entity_poly.entity_id
_entity_poly.type
_entity_poly.pdbx_seq_one_letter_code
_entity_poly.pdbx_strand_id
1 'polypeptide(L)'
;MPPTESNLLTSFLLPPSPLPTILPLPKFTALFPPSLHSSPSIPTLYADLHSQRTTTITDIRKNILSESSRGSLHLHHLRKARKPHNTHNTHNPLTEQENGEQEHIQGKETHTLATLPPSLSTAIKSIQSEISLLEKELAQVIGEIRVTVGDLSDLRYGRFTKTPGASTELREEVLEAIGRVREGALGVGEGR
;
A
#
# COMPACT_ATOMS: atom_id res chain seq x y z
N MET A 1 -23.01 -28.87 24.30
CA MET A 1 -23.09 -27.77 23.30
C MET A 1 -21.81 -27.77 22.49
N PRO A 2 -21.84 -27.47 21.18
CA PRO A 2 -20.61 -27.35 20.39
C PRO A 2 -19.74 -26.20 20.92
N PRO A 3 -18.40 -26.31 20.84
CA PRO A 3 -17.51 -25.26 21.31
C PRO A 3 -17.73 -23.97 20.52
N THR A 4 -17.87 -22.85 21.22
CA THR A 4 -17.92 -21.51 20.61
C THR A 4 -16.55 -21.19 19.98
N GLU A 5 -16.54 -20.39 18.92
CA GLU A 5 -15.31 -19.92 18.27
C GLU A 5 -14.32 -19.29 19.25
N SER A 6 -14.79 -18.44 20.17
CA SER A 6 -13.98 -17.89 21.25
C SER A 6 -13.28 -18.97 22.11
N ASN A 7 -13.98 -20.06 22.42
CA ASN A 7 -13.40 -21.18 23.18
C ASN A 7 -12.35 -21.92 22.35
N LEU A 8 -12.56 -22.07 21.04
CA LEU A 8 -11.62 -22.69 20.12
C LEU A 8 -10.34 -21.84 20.01
N LEU A 9 -10.48 -20.56 19.73
CA LEU A 9 -9.33 -19.66 19.58
C LEU A 9 -8.55 -19.54 20.89
N THR A 10 -9.26 -19.46 22.01
CA THR A 10 -8.66 -19.43 23.35
C THR A 10 -7.89 -20.70 23.65
N SER A 11 -8.45 -21.88 23.36
CA SER A 11 -7.79 -23.16 23.65
C SER A 11 -6.58 -23.43 22.76
N PHE A 12 -6.58 -22.94 21.52
CA PHE A 12 -5.47 -23.12 20.59
C PHE A 12 -4.32 -22.12 20.79
N LEU A 13 -4.61 -20.87 21.17
CA LEU A 13 -3.62 -19.79 21.12
C LEU A 13 -3.02 -19.40 22.47
N LEU A 14 -3.68 -19.73 23.59
CA LEU A 14 -3.29 -19.25 24.92
C LEU A 14 -2.68 -20.29 25.88
N PRO A 15 -2.83 -21.62 25.73
CA PRO A 15 -2.18 -22.58 26.62
C PRO A 15 -0.96 -23.28 26.01
N PRO A 16 0.15 -23.47 26.77
CA PRO A 16 0.57 -22.71 27.95
C PRO A 16 1.27 -21.42 27.52
N SER A 17 0.62 -20.26 27.65
CA SER A 17 1.22 -18.99 27.24
C SER A 17 2.12 -18.31 28.26
N PRO A 18 2.00 -18.42 29.59
CA PRO A 18 2.86 -17.67 30.51
C PRO A 18 4.34 -18.09 30.43
N LEU A 19 5.25 -17.12 30.49
CA LEU A 19 6.70 -17.38 30.44
C LEU A 19 7.17 -18.37 31.52
N PRO A 20 6.77 -18.24 32.80
CA PRO A 20 7.27 -19.13 33.86
C PRO A 20 6.85 -20.59 33.65
N THR A 21 5.76 -20.83 32.93
CA THR A 21 5.28 -22.18 32.60
C THR A 21 6.13 -22.83 31.51
N ILE A 22 6.52 -22.06 30.49
CA ILE A 22 7.32 -22.57 29.36
C ILE A 22 8.81 -22.62 29.71
N LEU A 23 9.30 -21.53 30.31
CA LEU A 23 10.70 -21.32 30.63
C LEU A 23 10.81 -20.66 32.01
N PRO A 24 10.90 -21.45 33.09
CA PRO A 24 11.19 -20.94 34.42
C PRO A 24 12.55 -20.23 34.47
N LEU A 25 12.68 -19.24 35.35
CA LEU A 25 13.94 -18.50 35.59
C LEU A 25 15.19 -19.40 35.70
N PRO A 26 15.22 -20.50 36.48
CA PRO A 26 16.43 -21.34 36.54
C PRO A 26 16.82 -21.98 35.20
N LYS A 27 15.83 -22.35 34.37
CA LYS A 27 16.10 -22.86 33.01
C LYS A 27 16.58 -21.75 32.08
N PHE A 28 16.06 -20.53 32.24
CA PHE A 28 16.53 -19.36 31.51
C PHE A 28 17.98 -19.01 31.88
N THR A 29 18.33 -19.00 33.16
CA THR A 29 19.70 -18.76 33.63
C THR A 29 20.67 -19.82 33.08
N ALA A 30 20.24 -21.07 32.97
CA ALA A 30 21.05 -22.15 32.40
C ALA A 30 21.39 -21.97 30.91
N LEU A 31 20.72 -21.06 30.18
CA LEU A 31 21.06 -20.73 28.78
C LEU A 31 22.33 -19.87 28.67
N PHE A 32 22.78 -19.28 29.77
CA PHE A 32 23.97 -18.45 29.80
C PHE A 32 25.20 -19.25 30.24
N PRO A 33 26.43 -18.80 29.91
CA PRO A 33 27.65 -19.39 30.45
C PRO A 33 27.67 -19.39 31.99
N PRO A 34 28.25 -20.41 32.66
CA PRO A 34 28.27 -20.52 34.12
C PRO A 34 28.88 -19.32 34.85
N SER A 35 29.87 -18.67 34.22
CA SER A 35 30.51 -17.46 34.74
C SER A 35 29.56 -16.26 34.88
N LEU A 36 28.44 -16.27 34.16
CA LEU A 36 27.46 -15.19 34.14
C LEU A 36 26.20 -15.49 34.96
N HIS A 37 26.04 -16.70 35.50
CA HIS A 37 24.82 -17.09 36.24
C HIS A 37 24.53 -16.22 37.45
N SER A 38 25.59 -15.73 38.12
CA SER A 38 25.49 -14.81 39.27
C SER A 38 25.28 -13.35 38.86
N SER A 39 25.18 -13.05 37.57
CA SER A 39 25.01 -11.67 37.09
C SER A 39 23.62 -11.15 37.42
N PRO A 40 23.50 -9.94 38.01
CA PRO A 40 22.21 -9.32 38.32
C PRO A 40 21.39 -8.97 37.07
N SER A 41 22.01 -8.96 35.89
CA SER A 41 21.34 -8.64 34.62
C SER A 41 20.40 -9.75 34.12
N ILE A 42 20.64 -11.02 34.52
CA ILE A 42 19.83 -12.16 34.05
C ILE A 42 18.38 -12.07 34.57
N PRO A 43 18.14 -11.84 35.88
CA PRO A 43 16.78 -11.60 36.38
C PRO A 43 16.09 -10.40 35.72
N THR A 44 16.82 -9.31 35.45
CA THR A 44 16.26 -8.12 34.78
C THR A 44 15.80 -8.45 33.36
N LEU A 45 16.62 -9.17 32.60
CA LEU A 45 16.28 -9.60 31.25
C LEU A 45 15.09 -10.57 31.25
N TYR A 46 15.02 -11.48 32.23
CA TYR A 46 13.88 -12.37 32.40
C TYR A 46 12.59 -11.60 32.71
N ALA A 47 12.66 -10.56 33.56
CA ALA A 47 11.52 -9.71 33.89
C ALA A 47 11.02 -8.93 32.66
N ASP A 48 11.93 -8.41 31.83
CA ASP A 48 11.57 -7.74 30.57
C ASP A 48 10.91 -8.73 29.58
N LEU A 49 11.52 -9.90 29.38
CA LEU A 49 10.94 -10.95 28.54
C LEU A 49 9.55 -11.39 29.04
N HIS A 50 9.36 -11.45 30.36
CA HIS A 50 8.07 -11.75 30.97
C HIS A 50 7.03 -10.67 30.69
N SER A 51 7.43 -9.40 30.79
CA SER A 51 6.59 -8.24 30.46
C SER A 51 6.16 -8.26 29.00
N GLN A 52 7.11 -8.39 28.08
CA GLN A 52 6.84 -8.46 26.63
C GLN A 52 5.86 -9.59 26.29
N ARG A 53 6.09 -10.77 26.85
CA ARG A 53 5.21 -11.92 26.62
C ARG A 53 3.81 -11.69 27.18
N THR A 54 3.70 -11.05 28.34
CA THR A 54 2.41 -10.71 28.95
C THR A 54 1.64 -9.73 28.06
N THR A 55 2.30 -8.72 27.50
CA THR A 55 1.70 -7.80 26.51
C THR A 55 1.19 -8.55 25.28
N THR A 56 1.99 -9.46 24.70
CA THR A 56 1.54 -10.27 23.56
C THR A 56 0.32 -11.11 23.89
N ILE A 57 0.27 -11.72 25.08
CA ILE A 57 -0.88 -12.52 25.53
C ILE A 57 -2.13 -11.64 25.65
N THR A 58 -2.00 -10.41 26.18
CA THR A 58 -3.12 -9.48 26.26
C THR A 58 -3.63 -9.05 24.89
N ASP A 59 -2.73 -8.83 23.92
CA ASP A 59 -3.09 -8.48 22.55
C ASP A 59 -3.82 -9.64 21.85
N ILE A 60 -3.32 -10.87 22.00
CA ILE A 60 -3.98 -12.06 21.46
C ILE A 60 -5.39 -12.20 22.05
N ARG A 61 -5.56 -12.02 23.36
CA ARG A 61 -6.89 -12.05 24.00
C ARG A 61 -7.83 -11.01 23.40
N LYS A 62 -7.36 -9.78 23.19
CA LYS A 62 -8.14 -8.71 22.56
C LYS A 62 -8.54 -9.11 21.13
N ASN A 63 -7.62 -9.64 20.36
CA ASN A 63 -7.87 -10.08 18.98
C ASN A 63 -8.87 -11.23 18.92
N ILE A 64 -8.81 -12.19 19.85
CA ILE A 64 -9.79 -13.29 19.94
C ILE A 64 -11.22 -12.74 20.14
N LEU A 65 -11.39 -11.72 20.98
CA LEU A 65 -12.69 -11.08 21.19
C LEU A 65 -13.18 -10.37 19.92
N SER A 66 -12.31 -9.61 19.27
CA SER A 66 -12.64 -8.92 18.01
C SER A 66 -13.00 -9.91 16.90
N GLU A 67 -12.24 -10.99 16.76
CA GLU A 67 -12.49 -11.99 15.72
C GLU A 67 -13.75 -12.80 16.01
N SER A 68 -14.01 -13.18 17.27
CA SER A 68 -15.26 -13.84 17.64
C SER A 68 -16.50 -12.97 17.34
N SER A 69 -16.40 -11.65 17.45
CA SER A 69 -17.48 -10.73 17.05
C SER A 69 -17.63 -10.69 15.54
N ARG A 70 -16.52 -10.59 14.79
CA ARG A 70 -16.50 -10.57 13.32
C ARG A 70 -17.03 -11.87 12.73
N GLY A 71 -16.62 -13.02 13.27
CA GLY A 71 -17.11 -14.35 12.89
C GLY A 71 -18.63 -14.47 13.04
N SER A 72 -19.21 -13.89 14.09
CA SER A 72 -20.67 -13.86 14.27
C SER A 72 -21.39 -13.09 13.15
N LEU A 73 -20.83 -11.95 12.71
CA LEU A 73 -21.37 -11.14 11.61
C LEU A 73 -21.24 -11.88 10.28
N HIS A 74 -20.08 -12.52 10.02
CA HIS A 74 -19.89 -13.35 8.83
C HIS A 74 -20.89 -14.51 8.78
N LEU A 75 -21.12 -15.19 9.91
CA LEU A 75 -22.14 -16.23 10.02
C LEU A 75 -23.55 -15.70 9.77
N HIS A 76 -23.87 -14.50 10.26
CA HIS A 76 -25.14 -13.84 9.99
C HIS A 76 -25.30 -13.56 8.49
N HIS A 77 -24.28 -13.01 7.83
CA HIS A 77 -24.29 -12.74 6.38
C HIS A 77 -24.42 -14.03 5.56
N LEU A 78 -23.69 -15.09 5.93
CA LEU A 78 -23.79 -16.40 5.29
C LEU A 78 -25.17 -17.02 5.45
N ARG A 79 -25.80 -16.90 6.63
CA ARG A 79 -27.19 -17.34 6.85
C ARG A 79 -28.18 -16.56 5.99
N LYS A 80 -28.01 -15.24 5.86
CA LYS A 80 -28.84 -14.40 4.98
C LYS A 80 -28.68 -14.80 3.51
N ALA A 81 -27.45 -15.06 3.05
CA ALA A 81 -27.17 -15.49 1.69
C ALA A 81 -27.62 -16.93 1.38
N ARG A 82 -27.69 -17.81 2.38
CA ARG A 82 -28.16 -19.21 2.25
C ARG A 82 -29.67 -19.36 2.32
N LYS A 83 -30.43 -18.33 2.72
CA LYS A 83 -31.89 -18.39 2.59
C LYS A 83 -32.22 -18.54 1.11
N PRO A 84 -32.90 -19.62 0.68
CA PRO A 84 -33.25 -19.80 -0.72
C PRO A 84 -34.06 -18.57 -1.14
N HIS A 85 -33.71 -18.02 -2.29
CA HIS A 85 -34.45 -16.98 -2.99
C HIS A 85 -35.80 -17.56 -3.46
N ASN A 86 -36.68 -17.85 -2.50
CA ASN A 86 -38.00 -18.41 -2.74
C ASN A 86 -39.06 -17.44 -2.23
N THR A 87 -39.14 -16.26 -2.86
CA THR A 87 -40.38 -15.48 -2.93
C THR A 87 -40.34 -14.66 -4.22
N HIS A 88 -40.97 -15.21 -5.24
CA HIS A 88 -41.62 -14.45 -6.30
C HIS A 88 -42.56 -13.40 -5.66
N ASN A 89 -42.58 -12.17 -6.20
CA ASN A 89 -43.50 -11.07 -5.88
C ASN A 89 -43.51 -10.51 -4.44
N THR A 90 -42.98 -9.30 -4.28
CA THR A 90 -43.78 -8.07 -4.07
C THR A 90 -42.87 -6.85 -4.16
N HIS A 91 -43.20 -5.93 -5.06
CA HIS A 91 -42.68 -4.57 -5.12
C HIS A 91 -42.68 -3.95 -3.71
N ASN A 92 -41.52 -3.48 -3.25
CA ASN A 92 -41.45 -2.37 -2.31
C ASN A 92 -40.17 -1.56 -2.65
N PRO A 93 -40.28 -0.42 -3.33
CA PRO A 93 -39.20 0.57 -3.31
C PRO A 93 -39.28 1.34 -1.99
N LEU A 94 -38.17 1.95 -1.56
CA LEU A 94 -37.99 2.77 -0.35
C LEU A 94 -37.75 1.91 0.91
N THR A 95 -36.68 2.03 1.69
CA THR A 95 -35.76 3.11 2.11
C THR A 95 -34.51 2.37 2.68
N GLU A 96 -33.26 2.81 2.72
CA GLU A 96 -32.69 4.09 3.14
C GLU A 96 -31.17 4.05 2.80
N GLN A 97 -30.64 5.21 2.44
CA GLN A 97 -29.23 5.50 2.25
C GLN A 97 -28.39 5.14 3.48
N GLU A 98 -27.37 4.29 3.30
CA GLU A 98 -26.10 4.48 4.00
C GLU A 98 -25.00 4.64 2.95
N ASN A 99 -24.39 5.82 2.99
CA ASN A 99 -23.20 6.22 2.25
C ASN A 99 -22.04 5.28 2.62
N GLY A 100 -21.82 4.27 1.80
CA GLY A 100 -20.56 3.57 1.68
C GLY A 100 -20.36 3.34 0.19
N GLU A 101 -19.25 3.82 -0.35
CA GLU A 101 -18.83 3.63 -1.73
C GLU A 101 -18.79 2.12 -2.04
N GLN A 102 -19.94 1.59 -2.45
CA GLN A 102 -20.09 0.23 -2.91
C GLN A 102 -19.64 0.23 -4.36
N GLU A 103 -18.40 -0.19 -4.56
CA GLU A 103 -17.94 -0.75 -5.82
C GLU A 103 -19.07 -1.60 -6.40
N HIS A 104 -19.44 -1.24 -7.62
CA HIS A 104 -20.50 -1.81 -8.42
C HIS A 104 -20.27 -3.31 -8.61
N ILE A 105 -20.75 -4.16 -7.69
CA ILE A 105 -20.80 -5.61 -7.91
C ILE A 105 -22.01 -5.89 -8.79
N GLN A 106 -21.84 -5.57 -10.07
CA GLN A 106 -22.73 -5.93 -11.14
C GLN A 106 -22.85 -7.46 -11.19
N GLY A 107 -24.05 -7.98 -10.88
CA GLY A 107 -24.47 -9.36 -11.11
C GLY A 107 -23.49 -10.45 -10.63
N LYS A 108 -23.61 -10.87 -9.37
CA LYS A 108 -22.85 -12.01 -8.84
C LYS A 108 -23.31 -13.31 -9.52
N GLU A 109 -22.73 -13.63 -10.67
CA GLU A 109 -22.89 -14.93 -11.30
C GLU A 109 -22.49 -16.01 -10.29
N THR A 110 -23.42 -16.91 -10.00
CA THR A 110 -23.16 -18.00 -9.07
C THR A 110 -22.27 -19.03 -9.77
N HIS A 111 -20.96 -18.96 -9.52
CA HIS A 111 -20.04 -19.93 -10.09
C HIS A 111 -20.21 -21.31 -9.42
N THR A 112 -20.39 -22.34 -10.23
CA THR A 112 -20.25 -23.74 -9.81
C THR A 112 -18.81 -24.19 -10.02
N LEU A 113 -18.37 -25.30 -9.41
CA LEU A 113 -17.00 -25.81 -9.54
C LEU A 113 -16.54 -25.97 -11.01
N ALA A 114 -17.47 -26.25 -11.92
CA ALA A 114 -17.18 -26.35 -13.35
C ALA A 114 -17.00 -24.99 -14.06
N THR A 115 -17.64 -23.92 -13.58
CA THR A 115 -17.60 -22.57 -14.21
C THR A 115 -16.58 -21.65 -13.56
N LEU A 116 -16.05 -22.01 -12.39
CA LEU A 116 -15.07 -21.21 -11.65
C LEU A 116 -13.68 -21.19 -12.31
N PRO A 117 -13.09 -22.32 -12.74
CA PRO A 117 -11.79 -22.32 -13.43
C PRO A 117 -11.74 -21.44 -14.70
N PRO A 118 -12.72 -21.50 -15.63
CA PRO A 118 -12.70 -20.63 -16.79
C PRO A 118 -12.94 -19.16 -16.44
N SER A 119 -13.79 -18.85 -15.46
CA SER A 119 -14.01 -17.46 -14.99
C SER A 119 -12.73 -16.86 -14.41
N LEU A 120 -12.03 -17.58 -13.52
CA LEU A 120 -10.75 -17.14 -12.98
C LEU A 120 -9.68 -16.98 -14.07
N SER A 121 -9.63 -17.89 -15.03
CA SER A 121 -8.69 -17.81 -16.16
C SER A 121 -8.92 -16.55 -17.01
N THR A 122 -10.19 -16.19 -17.24
CA THR A 122 -10.56 -14.96 -17.95
C THR A 122 -10.23 -13.72 -17.14
N ALA A 123 -10.51 -13.71 -15.84
CA ALA A 123 -10.17 -12.62 -14.94
C ALA A 123 -8.65 -12.39 -14.88
N ILE A 124 -7.86 -13.46 -14.77
CA ILE A 124 -6.39 -13.39 -14.80
C ILE A 124 -5.91 -12.76 -16.12
N LYS A 125 -6.44 -13.21 -17.27
CA LYS A 125 -6.08 -12.64 -18.57
C LYS A 125 -6.45 -11.16 -18.69
N SER A 126 -7.61 -10.77 -18.16
CA SER A 126 -8.06 -9.38 -18.14
C SER A 126 -7.08 -8.51 -17.34
N ILE A 127 -6.74 -8.91 -16.12
CA ILE A 127 -5.80 -8.20 -15.25
C ILE A 127 -4.40 -8.13 -15.90
N GLN A 128 -3.93 -9.24 -16.49
CA GLN A 128 -2.64 -9.24 -17.21
C GLN A 128 -2.63 -8.25 -18.38
N SER A 129 -3.74 -8.15 -19.13
CA SER A 129 -3.84 -7.19 -20.23
C SER A 129 -3.84 -5.74 -19.75
N GLU A 130 -4.49 -5.46 -18.62
CA GLU A 130 -4.51 -4.13 -18.00
C GLU A 130 -3.12 -3.74 -17.48
N ILE A 131 -2.41 -4.65 -16.80
CA ILE A 131 -1.02 -4.45 -16.39
C ILE A 131 -0.14 -4.11 -17.59
N SER A 132 -0.24 -4.88 -18.69
CA SER A 132 0.54 -4.61 -19.90
C SER A 132 0.20 -3.28 -20.57
N LEU A 133 -1.02 -2.77 -20.40
CA LEU A 133 -1.42 -1.45 -20.89
C LEU A 133 -0.78 -0.37 -20.02
N LEU A 134 -0.90 -0.48 -18.69
CA LEU A 134 -0.31 0.46 -17.74
C LEU A 134 1.22 0.53 -17.84
N GLU A 135 1.89 -0.59 -18.10
CA GLU A 135 3.33 -0.62 -18.34
C GLU A 135 3.73 0.16 -19.59
N LYS A 136 2.90 0.13 -20.65
CA LYS A 136 3.14 0.93 -21.87
C LYS A 136 2.93 2.42 -21.61
N GLU A 137 1.86 2.78 -20.90
CA GLU A 137 1.59 4.17 -20.51
C GLU A 137 2.72 4.72 -19.63
N LEU A 138 3.20 3.94 -18.65
CA LEU A 138 4.35 4.30 -17.83
C LEU A 138 5.60 4.55 -18.69
N ALA A 139 5.88 3.64 -19.64
CA ALA A 139 7.03 3.80 -20.53
C ALA A 139 6.92 5.06 -21.41
N GLN A 140 5.71 5.38 -21.87
CA GLN A 140 5.44 6.61 -22.61
C GLN A 140 5.70 7.85 -21.75
N VAL A 141 5.14 7.91 -20.54
CA VAL A 141 5.31 9.04 -19.62
C VAL A 141 6.77 9.23 -19.23
N ILE A 142 7.51 8.14 -18.98
CA ILE A 142 8.96 8.22 -18.72
C ILE A 142 9.70 8.77 -19.95
N GLY A 143 9.30 8.39 -21.15
CA GLY A 143 9.81 8.94 -22.40
C GLY A 143 9.61 10.46 -22.48
N GLU A 144 8.40 10.93 -22.22
CA GLU A 144 8.04 12.35 -22.21
C GLU A 144 8.84 13.13 -21.15
N ILE A 145 9.00 12.57 -19.95
CA ILE A 145 9.84 13.17 -18.89
C ILE A 145 11.29 13.26 -19.35
N ARG A 146 11.84 12.24 -20.00
CA ARG A 146 13.23 12.29 -20.50
C ARG A 146 13.41 13.34 -21.58
N VAL A 147 12.45 13.50 -22.49
CA VAL A 147 12.46 14.54 -23.52
C VAL A 147 12.43 15.92 -22.87
N THR A 148 11.47 16.17 -21.97
CA THR A 148 11.36 17.47 -21.29
C THR A 148 12.59 17.80 -20.44
N VAL A 149 13.17 16.83 -19.74
CA VAL A 149 14.44 17.01 -19.00
C VAL A 149 15.61 17.27 -19.95
N GLY A 150 15.62 16.63 -21.13
CA GLY A 150 16.56 16.90 -22.21
C GLY A 150 16.46 18.35 -22.70
N ASP A 151 15.25 18.79 -23.05
CA ASP A 151 14.97 20.14 -23.52
C ASP A 151 15.35 21.22 -22.47
N LEU A 152 15.02 20.98 -21.19
CA LEU A 152 15.41 21.86 -20.09
C LEU A 152 16.92 21.85 -19.84
N SER A 153 17.59 20.72 -20.05
CA SER A 153 19.05 20.63 -19.95
C SER A 153 19.72 21.39 -21.09
N ASP A 154 19.21 21.26 -22.31
CA ASP A 154 19.70 21.99 -23.48
C ASP A 154 19.46 23.49 -23.33
N LEU A 155 18.34 23.92 -22.73
CA LEU A 155 18.09 25.31 -22.36
C LEU A 155 19.11 25.82 -21.32
N ARG A 156 19.38 25.03 -20.27
CA ARG A 156 20.34 25.38 -19.22
C ARG A 156 21.77 25.49 -19.73
N TYR A 157 22.15 24.63 -20.67
CA TYR A 157 23.51 24.57 -21.21
C TYR A 157 23.66 25.28 -22.57
N GLY A 158 22.61 25.97 -23.04
CA GLY A 158 22.61 26.76 -24.26
C GLY A 158 22.83 25.94 -25.55
N ARG A 159 22.51 24.64 -25.52
CA ARG A 159 22.62 23.74 -26.66
C ARG A 159 21.34 23.77 -27.49
N PHE A 160 21.08 24.90 -28.14
CA PHE A 160 20.00 24.96 -29.12
C PHE A 160 20.35 24.04 -30.29
N THR A 161 19.54 23.01 -30.54
CA THR A 161 19.66 22.20 -31.75
C THR A 161 19.58 23.15 -32.94
N LYS A 162 20.66 23.25 -33.72
CA LYS A 162 20.66 23.96 -34.99
C LYS A 162 19.56 23.35 -35.86
N THR A 163 18.41 23.99 -35.95
CA THR A 163 17.44 23.63 -36.97
C THR A 163 18.10 23.88 -38.33
N PRO A 164 17.87 23.01 -39.35
CA PRO A 164 18.37 23.26 -40.68
C PRO A 164 17.59 24.47 -41.24
N GLY A 165 18.16 25.67 -41.06
CA GLY A 165 17.56 26.93 -41.48
C GLY A 165 17.51 28.04 -40.43
N ALA A 166 17.72 27.77 -39.13
CA ALA A 166 17.93 28.86 -38.17
C ALA A 166 19.42 29.03 -37.95
N SER A 167 19.97 30.01 -38.66
CA SER A 167 21.29 30.55 -38.44
C SER A 167 21.45 30.97 -36.97
N THR A 168 22.71 31.09 -36.60
CA THR A 168 23.30 31.76 -35.43
C THR A 168 22.77 33.17 -35.09
N GLU A 169 21.58 33.54 -35.57
CA GLU A 169 21.01 34.87 -35.55
C GLU A 169 20.60 35.31 -34.17
N LEU A 170 19.91 34.52 -33.34
CA LEU A 170 19.43 35.03 -32.05
C LEU A 170 20.55 35.50 -31.10
N ARG A 171 21.68 34.76 -31.05
CA ARG A 171 22.82 35.15 -30.20
C ARG A 171 23.56 36.35 -30.79
N GLU A 172 23.80 36.33 -32.10
CA GLU A 172 24.51 37.43 -32.78
C GLU A 172 23.65 38.70 -32.86
N GLU A 173 22.33 38.59 -33.03
CA GLU A 173 21.34 39.66 -33.02
C GLU A 173 21.24 40.29 -31.63
N VAL A 174 21.27 39.48 -30.55
CA VAL A 174 21.33 40.01 -29.18
C VAL A 174 22.67 40.72 -28.92
N LEU A 175 23.80 40.17 -29.39
CA LEU A 175 25.10 40.83 -29.28
C LEU A 175 25.17 42.12 -30.10
N GLU A 176 24.58 42.14 -31.29
CA GLU A 176 24.51 43.32 -32.15
C GLU A 176 23.58 44.38 -31.56
N ALA A 177 22.41 44.00 -31.04
CA ALA A 177 21.50 44.91 -30.35
C ALA A 177 22.14 45.53 -29.09
N ILE A 178 22.88 44.73 -28.30
CA ILE A 178 23.66 45.25 -27.16
C ILE A 178 24.78 46.17 -27.65
N GLY A 179 25.45 45.84 -28.77
CA GLY A 179 26.44 46.68 -29.42
C GLY A 179 25.88 48.06 -29.80
N ARG A 180 24.72 48.10 -30.47
CA ARG A 180 24.02 49.33 -30.85
C ARG A 180 23.62 50.18 -29.64
N VAL A 181 23.14 49.55 -28.56
CA VAL A 181 22.80 50.25 -27.31
C VAL A 181 24.05 50.85 -26.66
N ARG A 182 25.18 50.12 -26.65
CA ARG A 182 26.45 50.61 -26.12
C ARG A 182 26.99 51.81 -26.92
N GLU A 183 26.91 51.74 -28.23
CA GLU A 183 27.36 52.81 -29.13
C GLU A 183 26.47 54.05 -29.00
N GLY A 184 25.15 53.87 -28.90
CA GLY A 184 24.20 54.94 -28.60
C GLY A 184 24.40 55.57 -27.22
N ALA A 185 24.81 54.79 -26.21
CA ALA A 185 25.11 55.31 -24.87
C ALA A 185 26.44 56.09 -24.80
N LEU A 186 27.42 55.74 -25.65
CA LEU A 186 28.69 56.46 -25.75
C LEU A 186 28.61 57.71 -26.64
N GLY A 187 27.67 57.77 -27.59
CA GLY A 187 27.46 58.90 -28.50
C GLY A 187 26.64 60.07 -27.94
N VAL A 188 26.03 59.95 -26.76
CA VAL A 188 25.21 61.02 -26.13
C VAL A 188 26.05 61.94 -25.22
N GLY A 189 27.36 61.70 -25.11
CA GLY A 189 28.28 62.47 -24.25
C GLY A 189 29.02 63.65 -24.89
N GLU A 190 28.97 63.84 -26.21
CA GLU A 190 29.61 64.97 -26.90
C GLU A 190 28.56 65.77 -27.70
N GLY A 191 27.94 66.75 -27.04
CA GLY A 191 26.92 67.56 -27.70
C GLY A 191 26.14 68.51 -26.79
N ARG A 192 26.81 69.19 -25.85
CA ARG A 192 26.38 70.49 -25.32
C ARG A 192 27.60 71.32 -24.95
#